data_AF-L7ULS5-F1
#
_entry.id   AF-L7ULS5-F1
#
_cell.length_a   1.000
_cell.length_b   1.000
_cell.length_c   1.000
_cell.angle_alpha   90.00
_cell.angle_beta   90.00
_cell.angle_gamma   90.00
#
_symmetry.space_group_name_H-M   'P 1'
#
loop_
_entity.id
_entity.type
_entity.pdbx_description
1 polymer ?
#
loop_
_entity_poly.entity_id
_entity_poly.type
_entity_poly.pdbx_seq_one_letter_code
_entity_poly.pdbx_strand_id
1 'polypeptide(L)'
;MVFPNWNGAPERVVPPSRQLTPGRWEKHHIFPQSEDLARWFERQGVKIHHYTMPIPLHVHRRIHDGTGRGGAWNDAWRSYMRQNPRAKPEEIFKHAGELIHRFDLIGGPVQPYYSRPGA
;
A
#
# COMPACT_ATOMS: atom_id res chain seq x y z
N MET A 1 -42.75 -18.47 11.92
CA MET A 1 -42.05 -19.75 11.65
C MET A 1 -40.73 -19.70 12.40
N VAL A 2 -40.53 -20.61 13.35
CA VAL A 2 -39.37 -20.70 14.24
C VAL A 2 -38.73 -22.06 13.98
N PHE A 3 -37.43 -22.10 13.69
CA PHE A 3 -36.69 -23.36 13.52
C PHE A 3 -36.07 -23.77 14.87
N PRO A 4 -36.17 -25.04 15.30
CA PRO A 4 -35.54 -25.51 16.53
C PRO A 4 -34.04 -25.74 16.35
N ASN A 5 -33.25 -25.29 17.32
CA ASN A 5 -31.81 -25.49 17.38
C ASN A 5 -31.48 -26.80 18.11
N TRP A 6 -30.92 -27.78 17.41
CA TRP A 6 -30.34 -28.99 17.99
C TRP A 6 -28.82 -28.89 17.88
N ASN A 7 -28.14 -28.63 18.99
CA ASN A 7 -26.80 -29.14 19.31
C ASN A 7 -26.37 -28.61 20.68
N GLY A 8 -26.37 -29.48 21.69
CA GLY A 8 -25.84 -29.24 23.03
C GLY A 8 -24.30 -29.10 23.04
N ALA A 9 -23.78 -28.13 22.30
CA ALA A 9 -22.37 -27.74 22.36
C ALA A 9 -22.16 -26.76 23.53
N PRO A 10 -21.08 -26.88 24.33
CA PRO A 10 -20.77 -25.90 25.35
C PRO A 10 -20.61 -24.52 24.69
N GLU A 11 -21.17 -23.50 25.35
CA GLU A 11 -21.16 -22.11 24.94
C GLU A 11 -19.72 -21.70 24.60
N ARG A 12 -19.40 -21.70 23.31
CA ARG A 12 -18.09 -21.28 22.83
C ARG A 12 -18.01 -19.82 23.22
N VAL A 13 -17.13 -19.50 24.16
CA VAL A 13 -16.71 -18.12 24.43
C VAL A 13 -16.21 -17.59 23.09
N VAL A 14 -17.08 -16.90 22.36
CA VAL A 14 -16.71 -16.17 21.16
C VAL A 14 -15.74 -15.12 21.68
N PRO A 15 -14.43 -15.20 21.36
CA PRO A 15 -13.53 -14.11 21.71
C PRO A 15 -14.19 -12.85 21.16
N PRO A 16 -14.20 -11.72 21.89
CA PRO A 16 -14.84 -10.50 21.41
C PRO A 16 -14.36 -10.33 19.98
N SER A 17 -15.32 -10.40 19.05
CA SER A 17 -15.08 -10.24 17.63
C SER A 17 -14.16 -9.04 17.56
N ARG A 18 -12.92 -9.27 17.10
CA ARG A 18 -11.90 -8.23 17.01
C ARG A 18 -12.53 -7.20 16.11
N GLN A 19 -13.20 -6.21 16.71
CA GLN A 19 -13.91 -5.17 16.00
C GLN A 19 -12.81 -4.54 15.18
N LEU A 20 -12.79 -4.86 13.87
CA LEU A 20 -11.91 -4.20 12.95
C LEU A 20 -12.27 -2.74 13.10
N THR A 21 -11.37 -1.97 13.73
CA THR A 21 -11.51 -0.53 13.86
C THR A 21 -11.87 -0.04 12.47
N PRO A 22 -12.92 0.82 12.32
CA PRO A 22 -13.26 1.38 11.02
C PRO A 22 -11.96 1.83 10.34
N GLY A 23 -11.59 1.15 9.25
CA GLY A 23 -10.19 1.13 8.81
C GLY A 23 -9.71 2.55 8.58
N ARG A 24 -8.75 3.04 9.37
CA ARG A 24 -8.09 4.32 9.06
C ARG A 24 -7.37 4.15 7.73
N TRP A 25 -7.61 5.05 6.79
CA TRP A 25 -6.94 5.06 5.48
C TRP A 25 -5.88 6.15 5.46
N GLU A 26 -4.75 5.86 4.82
CA GLU A 26 -3.68 6.83 4.64
C GLU A 26 -3.26 6.92 3.18
N LYS A 27 -2.92 8.14 2.73
CA LYS A 27 -2.36 8.35 1.40
C LYS A 27 -0.98 7.72 1.35
N HIS A 28 -0.81 6.74 0.47
CA HIS A 28 0.46 6.10 0.21
C HIS A 28 1.01 6.53 -1.14
N HIS A 29 2.29 6.91 -1.18
CA HIS A 29 2.97 7.22 -2.45
C HIS A 29 3.38 5.92 -3.13
N ILE A 30 2.88 5.70 -4.35
CA ILE A 30 3.25 4.55 -5.17
C ILE A 30 4.75 4.61 -5.49
N PHE A 31 5.25 5.81 -5.78
CA PHE A 31 6.67 6.08 -5.98
C PHE A 31 7.25 6.75 -4.72
N PRO A 32 8.22 6.10 -4.01
CA PRO A 32 8.75 6.62 -2.76
C PRO A 32 9.30 8.05 -2.82
N GLN A 33 9.10 8.77 -1.72
CA GLN A 33 9.65 10.12 -1.52
C GLN A 33 11.09 10.12 -0.98
N SER A 34 11.70 8.96 -0.72
CA SER A 34 13.08 8.95 -0.25
C SER A 34 14.00 9.58 -1.31
N GLU A 35 14.91 10.42 -0.87
CA GLU A 35 15.64 11.36 -1.73
C GLU A 35 16.42 10.67 -2.88
N ASP A 36 16.98 9.49 -2.61
CA ASP A 36 17.64 8.63 -3.60
C ASP A 36 16.69 8.18 -4.73
N LEU A 37 15.52 7.68 -4.34
CA LEU A 37 14.49 7.18 -5.26
C LEU A 37 13.78 8.32 -5.98
N ALA A 38 13.39 9.39 -5.26
CA ALA A 38 12.73 10.57 -5.83
C ALA A 38 13.55 11.19 -6.97
N ARG A 39 14.85 11.40 -6.74
CA ARG A 39 15.76 11.88 -7.79
C ARG A 39 15.86 10.93 -8.97
N TRP A 40 15.84 9.62 -8.71
CA TRP A 40 15.88 8.65 -9.80
C TRP A 40 14.61 8.70 -10.64
N PHE A 41 13.43 8.71 -10.02
CA PHE A 41 12.15 8.85 -10.72
C PHE A 41 12.08 10.12 -11.55
N GLU A 42 12.51 11.26 -10.99
CA GLU A 42 12.54 12.53 -11.68
C GLU A 42 13.40 12.48 -12.96
N ARG A 43 14.60 11.88 -12.87
CA ARG A 43 15.46 11.67 -14.05
C ARG A 43 14.81 10.80 -15.13
N GLN A 44 13.92 9.88 -14.75
CA GLN A 44 13.17 9.03 -15.68
C GLN A 44 11.83 9.66 -16.11
N GLY A 45 11.52 10.90 -15.70
CA GLY A 45 10.30 11.59 -16.07
C GLY A 45 9.05 11.19 -15.28
N VAL A 46 9.21 10.50 -14.14
CA VAL A 46 8.09 10.06 -13.28
C VAL A 46 7.82 11.08 -12.17
N LYS A 47 6.67 11.77 -12.26
CA LYS A 47 6.23 12.78 -11.29
C LYS A 47 5.57 12.13 -10.06
N ILE A 48 6.36 11.81 -9.04
CA ILE A 48 5.92 10.97 -7.90
C ILE A 48 4.66 11.47 -7.18
N HIS A 49 4.46 12.79 -7.06
CA HIS A 49 3.30 13.38 -6.39
C HIS A 49 1.98 13.20 -7.16
N HIS A 50 2.02 12.76 -8.41
CA HIS A 50 0.81 12.51 -9.19
C HIS A 50 0.19 11.14 -8.87
N TYR A 51 0.91 10.27 -8.16
CA TYR A 51 0.56 8.86 -8.02
C TYR A 51 0.56 8.43 -6.55
N THR A 52 -0.57 8.71 -5.90
CA THR A 52 -0.84 8.24 -4.55
C THR A 52 -2.10 7.39 -4.54
N MET A 53 -2.19 6.49 -3.57
CA MET A 53 -3.34 5.61 -3.40
C MET A 53 -3.69 5.56 -1.91
N PRO A 54 -4.96 5.74 -1.51
CA PRO A 54 -5.35 5.50 -0.13
C PRO A 54 -5.31 4.00 0.15
N ILE A 55 -4.59 3.60 1.20
CA ILE A 55 -4.51 2.21 1.66
C ILE A 55 -4.85 2.13 3.16
N PRO A 56 -5.29 0.96 3.68
CA PRO A 56 -5.51 0.79 5.10
C PRO A 56 -4.23 1.02 5.90
N LEU A 57 -4.33 1.70 7.04
CA LEU A 57 -3.21 2.04 7.93
C LEU A 57 -2.36 0.82 8.31
N HIS A 58 -3.00 -0.33 8.56
CA HIS A 58 -2.28 -1.55 8.91
C HIS A 58 -1.42 -2.07 7.74
N VAL A 59 -1.88 -1.91 6.49
CA VAL A 59 -1.08 -2.22 5.30
C VAL A 59 0.04 -1.20 5.18
N HIS A 60 -0.24 0.09 5.38
CA HIS A 60 0.76 1.15 5.30
C HIS A 60 1.93 0.91 6.27
N ARG A 61 1.62 0.57 7.53
CA ARG A 61 2.62 0.19 8.54
C ARG A 61 3.39 -1.06 8.14
N ARG A 62 2.69 -2.14 7.78
CA ARG A 62 3.31 -3.42 7.38
C ARG A 62 4.39 -3.26 6.30
N ILE A 63 4.20 -2.37 5.32
CA ILE A 63 5.15 -2.20 4.21
C ILE A 63 6.25 -1.16 4.49
N HIS A 64 6.09 -0.29 5.50
CA HIS A 64 7.07 0.74 5.88
C HIS A 64 7.81 0.47 7.20
N ASP A 65 7.35 -0.47 8.00
CA ASP A 65 7.99 -0.86 9.26
C ASP A 65 9.34 -1.57 9.03
N GLY A 66 10.20 -1.61 10.06
CA GLY A 66 11.34 -2.52 10.16
C GLY A 66 12.72 -1.98 9.78
N THR A 67 12.84 -0.93 8.98
CA THR A 67 14.18 -0.44 8.53
C THR A 67 14.44 1.04 8.72
N GLY A 68 13.43 1.85 9.07
CA GLY A 68 13.54 3.31 9.15
C GLY A 68 13.81 4.02 7.81
N ARG A 69 13.96 3.26 6.70
CA ARG A 69 14.25 3.77 5.34
C ARG A 69 13.06 3.60 4.39
N GLY A 70 11.84 3.52 4.94
CA GLY A 70 10.58 3.24 4.25
C GLY A 70 10.31 1.75 4.01
N GLY A 71 10.85 0.90 4.89
CA GLY A 71 10.55 -0.53 4.98
C GLY A 71 10.76 -1.31 3.69
N ALA A 72 10.06 -2.44 3.61
CA ALA A 72 10.11 -3.37 2.49
C ALA A 72 9.67 -2.72 1.16
N TRP A 73 8.80 -1.71 1.21
CA TRP A 73 8.37 -0.97 0.02
C TRP A 73 9.53 -0.24 -0.66
N ASN A 74 10.25 0.59 0.10
CA ASN A 74 11.39 1.32 -0.44
C ASN A 74 12.54 0.37 -0.82
N ASP A 75 12.73 -0.73 -0.10
CA ASP A 75 13.80 -1.69 -0.41
C ASP A 75 13.54 -2.45 -1.71
N ALA A 76 12.28 -2.77 -2.02
CA ALA A 76 11.90 -3.32 -3.31
C ALA A 76 12.22 -2.33 -4.45
N TRP A 77 11.84 -1.06 -4.28
CA TRP A 77 12.17 0.00 -5.23
C TRP A 77 13.67 0.20 -5.41
N ARG A 78 14.45 0.20 -4.33
CA ARG A 78 15.91 0.31 -4.41
C ARG A 78 16.54 -0.88 -5.12
N SER A 79 16.01 -2.08 -4.91
CA SER A 79 16.47 -3.27 -5.61
C SER A 79 16.26 -3.13 -7.12
N TYR A 80 15.06 -2.68 -7.52
CA TYR A 80 14.74 -2.43 -8.92
C TYR A 80 15.60 -1.33 -9.54
N MET A 81 15.76 -0.20 -8.85
CA MET A 81 16.60 0.92 -9.29
C MET A 81 18.05 0.48 -9.54
N ARG A 82 18.64 -0.32 -8.64
CA ARG A 82 20.02 -0.80 -8.80
C ARG A 82 20.18 -1.74 -10.01
N GLN A 83 19.18 -2.56 -10.28
CA GLN A 83 19.20 -3.50 -11.40
C GLN A 83 18.89 -2.79 -12.73
N ASN A 84 18.09 -1.73 -12.70
CA ASN A 84 17.58 -1.04 -13.87
C ASN A 84 17.83 0.49 -13.79
N PRO A 85 19.08 0.94 -13.73
CA PRO A 85 19.40 2.36 -13.48
C PRO A 85 18.89 3.30 -14.58
N ARG A 86 18.66 2.77 -15.79
CA ARG A 86 18.15 3.49 -16.98
C ARG A 86 16.75 3.04 -17.41
N ALA A 87 15.96 2.46 -16.49
CA ALA A 87 14.59 2.04 -16.78
C ALA A 87 13.78 3.20 -17.35
N LYS A 88 13.08 2.96 -18.45
CA LYS A 88 12.15 3.93 -19.03
C LYS A 88 10.92 4.09 -18.15
N PRO A 89 10.21 5.23 -18.22
CA PRO A 89 9.00 5.44 -17.44
C PRO A 89 7.99 4.28 -17.55
N GLU A 90 7.78 3.70 -18.73
CA GLU A 90 6.83 2.60 -18.93
C GLU A 90 7.19 1.35 -18.12
N GLU A 91 8.49 1.04 -18.02
CA GLU A 91 9.02 -0.08 -17.23
C GLU A 91 8.83 0.17 -15.72
N ILE A 92 9.00 1.42 -15.30
CA ILE A 92 8.78 1.84 -13.91
C ILE A 92 7.31 1.72 -13.53
N PHE A 93 6.39 2.16 -14.40
CA PHE A 93 4.95 2.01 -14.17
C PHE A 93 4.53 0.53 -14.16
N LYS A 94 5.09 -0.29 -15.04
CA LYS A 94 4.87 -1.74 -15.01
C LYS A 94 5.32 -2.33 -13.67
N HIS A 95 6.53 -1.99 -13.21
CA HIS A 95 7.04 -2.47 -11.93
C HIS A 95 6.21 -1.98 -10.74
N ALA A 96 5.67 -0.75 -10.79
CA ALA A 96 4.75 -0.26 -9.78
C ALA A 96 3.52 -1.17 -9.64
N GLY A 97 2.93 -1.61 -10.77
CA GLY A 97 1.83 -2.58 -10.78
C GLY A 97 2.22 -3.92 -10.17
N GLU A 98 3.41 -4.42 -10.47
CA GLU A 98 3.95 -5.66 -9.88
C GLU A 98 4.09 -5.54 -8.36
N LEU A 99 4.58 -4.39 -7.85
CA LEU A 99 4.71 -4.16 -6.41
C LEU A 99 3.36 -4.01 -5.71
N ILE A 100 2.40 -3.31 -6.33
CA ILE A 100 1.03 -3.19 -5.81
C ILE A 100 0.43 -4.59 -5.60
N HIS A 101 0.57 -5.47 -6.59
CA HIS A 101 0.11 -6.86 -6.48
C HIS A 101 0.92 -7.66 -5.44
N ARG A 102 2.26 -7.59 -5.48
CA ARG A 102 3.15 -8.35 -4.59
C ARG A 102 2.94 -8.04 -3.11
N PHE A 103 2.70 -6.78 -2.77
CA PHE A 103 2.50 -6.35 -1.38
C PHE A 103 1.03 -6.33 -0.93
N ASP A 104 0.12 -6.79 -1.81
CA ASP A 104 -1.31 -6.82 -1.57
C ASP A 104 -1.83 -5.44 -1.14
N LEU A 105 -1.51 -4.40 -1.94
CA LEU A 105 -1.99 -3.05 -1.72
C LEU A 105 -3.46 -2.97 -2.15
N ILE A 106 -4.35 -3.43 -1.28
CA ILE A 106 -5.80 -3.23 -1.41
C ILE A 106 -6.08 -1.76 -1.09
N GLY A 107 -6.23 -0.94 -2.14
CA GLY A 107 -6.36 0.50 -2.04
C GLY A 107 -7.55 1.07 -2.82
N GLY A 108 -7.82 2.37 -2.61
CA GLY A 108 -8.74 3.13 -3.47
C GLY A 108 -8.11 3.53 -4.80
N PRO A 109 -8.73 4.41 -5.60
CA PRO A 109 -8.19 4.81 -6.89
C PRO A 109 -6.87 5.59 -6.74
N VAL A 110 -6.03 5.50 -7.76
CA VAL A 110 -4.81 6.32 -7.88
C VAL A 110 -5.22 7.78 -8.10
N GLN A 111 -4.62 8.68 -7.34
CA GLN A 111 -4.92 10.11 -7.36
C GLN A 111 -3.67 10.96 -7.08
N PRO A 112 -3.63 12.22 -7.55
CA PRO A 112 -2.60 13.16 -7.16
C PRO A 112 -2.57 13.40 -5.64
N TYR A 113 -1.38 13.57 -5.07
CA TYR A 113 -1.22 13.79 -3.63
C TYR A 113 -1.96 15.02 -3.14
N TYR A 114 -1.95 16.11 -3.92
CA TYR A 114 -2.59 17.38 -3.58
C TYR A 114 -4.07 17.46 -3.95
N SER A 115 -4.69 16.38 -4.47
CA SER A 115 -6.14 16.38 -4.69
C SER A 115 -6.89 16.35 -3.35
N ARG A 116 -7.93 17.18 -3.26
CA ARG A 116 -8.95 17.12 -2.21
C ARG A 116 -10.17 16.40 -2.78
N PRO A 117 -10.72 15.38 -2.10
CA PRO A 117 -12.02 14.83 -2.48
C PRO A 117 -13.09 15.92 -2.31
N GLY A 118 -13.81 16.26 -3.39
CA GLY A 118 -14.99 17.13 -3.34
C GLY A 118 -14.77 18.64 -3.45
N ALA A 119 -13.77 19.09 -4.23
CA ALA A 119 -13.67 20.48 -4.70
C ALA A 119 -14.41 20.64 -6.04
#